data_AF-A0A7W8NFJ1-F1
#
_entry.id   AF-A0A7W8NFJ1-F1
#
_cell.length_a   1.000
_cell.length_b   1.000
_cell.length_c   1.000
_cell.angle_alpha   90.00
_cell.angle_beta   90.00
_cell.angle_gamma   90.00
#
_symmetry.space_group_name_H-M   'P 1'
#
loop_
_entity.id
_entity.type
_entity.pdbx_description
1 polymer ?
#
loop_
_entity_poly.entity_id
_entity_poly.type
_entity_poly.pdbx_seq_one_letter_code
_entity_poly.pdbx_strand_id
1 'polypeptide(L)'
;MTATDRLVQQVCGTPGHPLAPPLRAWCAESRPFLAFAEANVSKLRKKVREAVAEGQQADLRAELLVAAWLLRSGSGVLTYEPLKAGGGRGPDFALRLTNGSDVYAEVARLRGGDLPPVDRLARVLSEKAGQLPPGAPCVLAAVLPTAVPATELLPVVLRRLARAAQGEALPGVPPEKARAFERVRTRLSGVVLFGAGEPPDVTLWVHQGAAHPLSPAALRALR
;
A
#
# COMPACT_ATOMS: atom_id res chain seq x y z
N MET A 1 -29.82 -2.21 13.28
CA MET A 1 -28.39 -1.81 13.21
C MET A 1 -27.60 -2.98 12.65
N THR A 2 -27.03 -2.83 11.45
CA THR A 2 -26.32 -3.91 10.74
C THR A 2 -24.95 -4.20 11.39
N ALA A 3 -24.31 -5.32 11.05
CA ALA A 3 -22.94 -5.61 11.48
C ALA A 3 -21.97 -4.50 11.03
N THR A 4 -22.12 -4.03 9.78
CA THR A 4 -21.39 -2.90 9.22
C THR A 4 -21.57 -1.63 10.05
N ASP A 5 -22.80 -1.26 10.42
CA ASP A 5 -23.03 -0.04 11.21
C ASP A 5 -22.40 -0.13 12.60
N ARG A 6 -22.45 -1.31 13.24
CA ARG A 6 -21.79 -1.55 14.53
C ARG A 6 -20.28 -1.39 14.40
N LEU A 7 -19.67 -1.99 13.38
CA LEU A 7 -18.23 -1.89 13.13
C LEU A 7 -17.81 -0.42 12.91
N VAL A 8 -18.53 0.30 12.04
CA VAL A 8 -18.23 1.71 11.75
C VAL A 8 -18.34 2.55 13.00
N GLN A 9 -19.36 2.33 13.84
CA GLN A 9 -19.50 3.02 15.13
C GLN A 9 -18.35 2.69 16.09
N GLN A 10 -17.92 1.43 16.17
CA GLN A 10 -16.82 1.00 17.04
C GLN A 10 -15.47 1.60 16.63
N VAL A 11 -15.22 1.70 15.31
CA VAL A 11 -13.95 2.20 14.76
C VAL A 11 -13.91 3.73 14.75
N CYS A 12 -14.97 4.39 14.29
CA CYS A 12 -15.00 5.84 14.09
C CYS A 12 -15.56 6.64 15.27
N GLY A 13 -16.30 5.99 16.17
CA GLY A 13 -16.97 6.62 17.33
C GLY A 13 -18.16 7.50 16.96
N THR A 14 -18.11 8.22 15.83
CA THR A 14 -19.16 9.11 15.36
C THR A 14 -19.46 8.90 13.86
N PRO A 15 -20.72 9.06 13.42
CA PRO A 15 -21.07 8.98 12.00
C PRO A 15 -20.44 10.08 11.12
N GLY A 16 -20.07 11.22 11.72
CA GLY A 16 -19.47 12.36 11.02
C GLY A 16 -17.97 12.23 10.76
N HIS A 17 -17.33 11.16 11.23
CA HIS A 17 -15.90 10.95 10.97
C HIS A 17 -15.65 10.74 9.46
N PRO A 18 -14.64 11.38 8.85
CA PRO A 18 -14.39 11.29 7.40
C PRO A 18 -14.17 9.87 6.85
N LEU A 19 -13.69 8.94 7.69
CA LEU A 19 -13.51 7.53 7.33
C LEU A 19 -14.80 6.72 7.37
N ALA A 20 -15.86 7.19 8.05
CA ALA A 20 -17.06 6.39 8.27
C ALA A 20 -17.81 6.05 6.95
N PRO A 21 -18.03 6.98 6.00
CA PRO A 21 -18.64 6.65 4.71
C PRO A 21 -17.86 5.60 3.90
N PRO A 22 -16.55 5.76 3.60
CA PRO A 22 -15.83 4.76 2.82
C PRO A 22 -15.71 3.42 3.53
N LEU A 23 -15.50 3.41 4.86
CA LEU A 23 -15.46 2.16 5.64
C LEU A 23 -16.79 1.40 5.54
N ARG A 24 -17.93 2.10 5.63
CA ARG A 24 -19.25 1.50 5.46
C ARG A 24 -19.41 0.87 4.08
N ALA A 25 -19.02 1.60 3.03
CA ALA A 25 -19.12 1.12 1.65
C ALA A 25 -18.30 -0.15 1.44
N TRP A 26 -17.01 -0.14 1.79
CA TRP A 26 -16.14 -1.31 1.64
C TRP A 26 -16.62 -2.54 2.42
N CYS A 27 -17.14 -2.34 3.64
CA CYS A 27 -17.72 -3.43 4.42
C CYS A 27 -19.01 -3.99 3.83
N ALA A 28 -19.83 -3.15 3.19
CA ALA A 28 -21.06 -3.59 2.53
C ALA A 28 -20.77 -4.36 1.23
N GLU A 29 -19.74 -3.95 0.49
CA GLU A 29 -19.35 -4.54 -0.79
C GLU A 29 -18.53 -5.84 -0.63
N SER A 30 -17.75 -5.98 0.44
CA SER A 30 -16.83 -7.10 0.62
C SER A 30 -16.93 -7.73 2.01
N ARG A 31 -17.51 -8.93 2.07
CA ARG A 31 -17.52 -9.76 3.28
C ARG A 31 -16.11 -10.08 3.80
N PRO A 32 -15.11 -10.42 2.95
CA PRO A 32 -13.73 -10.60 3.42
C PRO A 32 -13.15 -9.33 4.07
N PHE A 33 -13.47 -8.14 3.54
CA PHE A 33 -13.03 -6.89 4.14
C PHE A 33 -13.74 -6.60 5.48
N LEU A 34 -15.04 -6.87 5.59
CA LEU A 34 -15.76 -6.80 6.86
C LEU A 34 -15.09 -7.67 7.93
N ALA A 35 -14.82 -8.95 7.61
CA ALA A 35 -14.16 -9.87 8.53
C ALA A 35 -12.74 -9.40 8.93
N PHE A 36 -11.99 -8.86 7.97
CA PHE A 36 -10.68 -8.24 8.23
C PHE A 36 -10.80 -7.06 9.21
N ALA A 37 -11.77 -6.18 9.02
CA ALA A 37 -11.96 -5.01 9.86
C ALA A 37 -12.45 -5.39 11.27
N GLU A 38 -13.36 -6.36 11.38
CA GLU A 38 -13.81 -6.95 12.66
C GLU A 38 -12.66 -7.55 13.45
N ALA A 39 -11.78 -8.31 12.80
CA ALA A 39 -10.59 -8.90 13.43
C ALA A 39 -9.58 -7.85 13.91
N ASN A 40 -9.64 -6.62 13.39
CA ASN A 40 -8.67 -5.56 13.67
C ASN A 40 -9.29 -4.30 14.32
N VAL A 41 -10.51 -4.38 14.88
CA VAL A 41 -11.23 -3.21 15.45
C VAL A 41 -10.39 -2.41 16.43
N SER A 42 -9.68 -3.07 17.35
CA SER A 42 -8.86 -2.39 18.35
C SER A 42 -7.72 -1.57 17.71
N LYS A 43 -7.06 -2.13 16.69
CA LYS A 43 -6.02 -1.45 15.90
C LYS A 43 -6.61 -0.30 15.10
N LEU A 44 -7.73 -0.52 14.42
CA LEU A 44 -8.39 0.49 13.59
C LEU A 44 -8.87 1.67 14.43
N ARG A 45 -9.54 1.41 15.56
CA ARG A 45 -9.96 2.46 16.49
C ARG A 45 -8.78 3.26 17.03
N LYS A 46 -7.67 2.59 17.35
CA LYS A 46 -6.44 3.26 17.77
C LYS A 46 -5.90 4.17 16.66
N LYS A 47 -5.77 3.66 15.43
CA LYS A 47 -5.29 4.43 14.28
C LYS A 47 -6.20 5.61 13.95
N VAL A 48 -7.52 5.44 14.00
CA VAL A 48 -8.49 6.54 13.80
C VAL A 48 -8.31 7.63 14.85
N ARG A 49 -8.19 7.25 16.13
CA ARG A 49 -7.98 8.23 17.22
C ARG A 49 -6.65 8.97 17.08
N GLU A 50 -5.60 8.30 16.61
CA GLU A 50 -4.27 8.88 16.43
C GLU A 50 -4.16 9.72 15.14
N ALA A 51 -5.00 9.46 14.14
CA ALA A 51 -5.08 10.22 12.90
C ALA A 51 -5.90 11.50 13.08
N VAL A 52 -5.36 12.46 13.83
CA VAL A 52 -6.03 13.73 14.11
C VAL A 52 -5.93 14.68 12.94
N ALA A 53 -4.75 14.76 12.30
CA ALA A 53 -4.54 15.64 11.17
C ALA A 53 -5.10 15.05 9.87
N GLU A 54 -5.61 15.89 8.98
CA GLU A 54 -6.15 15.50 7.67
C GLU A 54 -5.17 14.62 6.88
N GLY A 55 -3.87 14.96 6.92
CA GLY A 55 -2.83 14.17 6.27
C GLY A 55 -2.71 12.74 6.80
N GLN A 56 -2.88 12.55 8.12
CA GLN A 56 -2.86 11.22 8.76
C GLN A 56 -4.15 10.44 8.47
N GLN A 57 -5.29 11.12 8.42
CA GLN A 57 -6.56 10.51 8.05
C GLN A 57 -6.53 10.03 6.59
N ALA A 58 -5.96 10.82 5.69
CA ALA A 58 -5.76 10.45 4.30
C ALA A 58 -4.78 9.27 4.15
N ASP A 59 -3.73 9.21 4.97
CA ASP A 59 -2.80 8.07 4.99
C ASP A 59 -3.52 6.79 5.47
N LEU A 60 -4.33 6.86 6.54
CA LEU A 60 -5.14 5.73 7.01
C LEU A 60 -6.19 5.30 5.97
N ARG A 61 -6.85 6.25 5.31
CA ARG A 61 -7.80 5.96 4.22
C ARG A 61 -7.11 5.22 3.08
N ALA A 62 -5.87 5.61 2.72
CA ALA A 62 -5.08 4.93 1.70
C ALA A 62 -4.74 3.48 2.11
N GLU A 63 -4.31 3.25 3.35
CA GLU A 63 -4.09 1.89 3.88
C GLU A 63 -5.35 1.02 3.73
N LEU A 64 -6.51 1.54 4.14
CA LEU A 64 -7.76 0.78 4.11
C LEU A 64 -8.32 0.59 2.70
N LEU A 65 -8.12 1.55 1.80
CA LEU A 65 -8.43 1.40 0.38
C LEU A 65 -7.65 0.21 -0.21
N VAL A 66 -6.34 0.11 0.07
CA VAL A 66 -5.52 -1.01 -0.40
C VAL A 66 -6.02 -2.32 0.20
N ALA A 67 -6.33 -2.37 1.49
CA ALA A 67 -6.89 -3.58 2.12
C ALA A 67 -8.21 -4.01 1.47
N ALA A 68 -9.13 -3.07 1.23
CA ALA A 68 -10.40 -3.33 0.54
C ALA A 68 -10.17 -3.88 -0.87
N TRP A 69 -9.22 -3.29 -1.61
CA TRP A 69 -8.87 -3.72 -2.96
C TRP A 69 -8.31 -5.15 -3.01
N LEU A 70 -7.36 -5.47 -2.13
CA LEU A 70 -6.74 -6.79 -2.06
C LEU A 70 -7.74 -7.90 -1.71
N LEU A 71 -8.77 -7.56 -0.92
CA LEU A 71 -9.79 -8.49 -0.45
C LEU A 71 -11.01 -8.60 -1.38
N ARG A 72 -11.15 -7.72 -2.38
CA ARG A 72 -12.35 -7.66 -3.24
C ARG A 72 -12.58 -8.91 -4.09
N SER A 73 -11.50 -9.56 -4.52
CA SER A 73 -11.56 -10.76 -5.37
C SER A 73 -11.72 -12.06 -4.59
N GLY A 74 -11.70 -12.02 -3.25
CA GLY A 74 -11.70 -13.23 -2.41
C GLY A 74 -10.47 -14.11 -2.62
N SER A 75 -9.37 -13.56 -3.15
CA SER A 75 -8.17 -14.32 -3.53
C SER A 75 -7.32 -14.80 -2.35
N GLY A 76 -7.67 -14.45 -1.12
CA GLY A 76 -6.88 -14.79 0.06
C GLY A 76 -7.37 -14.15 1.35
N VAL A 77 -6.52 -14.25 2.38
CA VAL A 77 -6.71 -13.66 3.70
C VAL A 77 -5.63 -12.60 3.93
N LEU A 78 -6.03 -11.45 4.47
CA LEU A 78 -5.12 -10.33 4.72
C LEU A 78 -4.76 -10.25 6.21
N THR A 79 -3.48 -10.21 6.51
CA THR A 79 -2.95 -9.98 7.87
C THR A 79 -2.45 -8.54 7.98
N TYR A 80 -2.88 -7.81 9.02
CA TYR A 80 -2.49 -6.43 9.27
C TYR A 80 -1.24 -6.33 10.18
N GLU A 81 -0.19 -5.68 9.69
CA GLU A 81 1.12 -5.53 10.33
C GLU A 81 1.74 -6.88 10.70
N PRO A 82 1.91 -7.82 9.74
CA PRO A 82 2.27 -9.22 9.99
C PRO A 82 3.59 -9.41 10.75
N LEU A 83 4.53 -8.46 10.65
CA LEU A 83 5.87 -8.58 11.23
C LEU A 83 6.08 -7.72 12.50
N LYS A 84 5.02 -7.10 13.04
CA LYS A 84 5.13 -6.14 14.15
C LYS A 84 5.63 -6.77 15.45
N ALA A 85 5.39 -8.06 15.68
CA ALA A 85 5.88 -8.79 16.84
C ALA A 85 7.41 -8.87 16.90
N GLY A 86 8.11 -8.73 15.77
CA GLY A 86 9.57 -8.75 15.68
C GLY A 86 10.27 -7.42 16.02
N GLY A 87 9.53 -6.37 16.42
CA GLY A 87 10.11 -5.10 16.89
C GLY A 87 10.68 -4.17 15.81
N GLY A 88 10.47 -4.48 14.52
CA GLY A 88 10.93 -3.68 13.38
C GLY A 88 9.80 -3.03 12.58
N ARG A 89 10.17 -2.07 11.70
CA ARG A 89 9.27 -1.61 10.63
C ARG A 89 9.13 -2.75 9.61
N GLY A 90 7.91 -3.10 9.28
CA GLY A 90 7.59 -4.16 8.34
C GLY A 90 6.42 -3.74 7.45
N PRO A 91 6.05 -4.58 6.49
CA PRO A 91 5.00 -4.29 5.55
C PRO A 91 3.67 -4.06 6.29
N ASP A 92 2.87 -3.14 5.80
CA ASP A 92 1.52 -2.93 6.31
C ASP A 92 0.66 -4.20 6.21
N PHE A 93 0.78 -4.98 5.14
CA PHE A 93 -0.03 -6.18 4.94
C PHE A 93 0.77 -7.41 4.49
N ALA A 94 0.24 -8.58 4.83
CA ALA A 94 0.53 -9.84 4.14
C ALA A 94 -0.78 -10.42 3.59
N LEU A 95 -0.83 -10.64 2.28
CA LEU A 95 -1.91 -11.37 1.63
C LEU A 95 -1.50 -12.83 1.48
N ARG A 96 -2.11 -13.71 2.28
CA ARG A 96 -2.01 -15.16 2.12
C ARG A 96 -2.98 -15.59 1.03
N LEU A 97 -2.45 -15.98 -0.12
CA LEU A 97 -3.25 -16.44 -1.25
C LEU A 97 -3.80 -17.85 -1.00
N THR A 98 -4.86 -18.22 -1.71
CA THR A 98 -5.51 -19.55 -1.61
C THR A 98 -4.59 -20.72 -1.94
N ASN A 99 -3.53 -20.50 -2.73
CA ASN A 99 -2.49 -21.48 -3.02
C ASN A 99 -1.42 -21.58 -1.91
N GLY A 100 -1.60 -20.88 -0.78
CA GLY A 100 -0.72 -20.92 0.39
C GLY A 100 0.46 -19.96 0.34
N SER A 101 0.72 -19.26 -0.77
CA SER A 101 1.83 -18.30 -0.87
C SER A 101 1.48 -16.93 -0.30
N ASP A 102 2.46 -16.25 0.31
CA ASP A 102 2.31 -14.87 0.79
C ASP A 102 2.76 -13.85 -0.26
N VAL A 103 2.09 -12.70 -0.26
CA VAL A 103 2.56 -11.46 -0.88
C VAL A 103 2.53 -10.37 0.18
N TYR A 104 3.66 -9.72 0.42
CA TYR A 104 3.74 -8.59 1.34
C TYR A 104 3.45 -7.29 0.61
N ALA A 105 2.65 -6.43 1.22
CA ALA A 105 2.34 -5.12 0.67
C ALA A 105 2.68 -4.03 1.68
N GLU A 106 3.50 -3.08 1.24
CA GLU A 106 3.73 -1.82 1.96
C GLU A 106 2.88 -0.73 1.31
N VAL A 107 2.15 0.04 2.11
CA VAL A 107 1.29 1.10 1.61
C VAL A 107 1.98 2.46 1.76
N ALA A 108 1.77 3.29 0.74
CA ALA A 108 2.13 4.69 0.79
C ALA A 108 1.07 5.53 0.10
N ARG A 109 0.77 6.70 0.68
CA ARG A 109 0.05 7.75 -0.04
C ARG A 109 1.05 8.76 -0.58
N LEU A 110 1.03 8.99 -1.89
CA LEU A 110 1.82 10.04 -2.50
C LEU A 110 1.10 11.36 -2.28
N ARG A 111 1.60 12.13 -1.33
CA ARG A 111 1.08 13.44 -0.96
C ARG A 111 1.25 14.41 -2.15
N GLY A 112 0.29 15.33 -2.32
CA GLY A 112 0.42 16.44 -3.24
C GLY A 112 1.62 17.33 -2.89
N GLY A 113 2.08 18.13 -3.86
CA GLY A 113 3.19 19.06 -3.68
C GLY A 113 3.89 19.37 -5.01
N ASP A 114 4.89 20.23 -4.96
CA ASP A 114 5.51 20.83 -6.15
C ASP A 114 6.41 19.86 -6.93
N LEU A 115 6.78 18.73 -6.33
CA LEU A 115 7.59 17.71 -7.00
C LEU A 115 6.75 16.97 -8.05
N PRO A 116 7.31 16.68 -9.24
CA PRO A 116 6.66 15.84 -10.24
C PRO A 116 6.29 14.44 -9.68
N PRO A 117 5.25 13.76 -10.21
CA PRO A 117 4.85 12.42 -9.76
C PRO A 117 5.99 11.39 -9.71
N VAL A 118 6.90 11.45 -10.70
CA VAL A 118 8.10 10.60 -10.78
C VAL A 118 8.97 10.79 -9.53
N ASP A 119 9.22 12.02 -9.10
CA ASP A 119 10.15 12.29 -8.00
C ASP A 119 9.53 11.97 -6.64
N ARG A 120 8.22 12.20 -6.52
CA ARG A 120 7.45 11.76 -5.35
C ARG A 120 7.47 10.24 -5.20
N LEU A 121 7.25 9.50 -6.28
CA LEU A 121 7.29 8.03 -6.25
C LEU A 121 8.70 7.51 -5.99
N ALA A 122 9.73 8.15 -6.56
CA ALA A 122 11.12 7.81 -6.29
C ALA A 122 11.47 7.97 -4.81
N ARG A 123 11.05 9.08 -4.19
CA ARG A 123 11.21 9.30 -2.74
C ARG A 123 10.54 8.21 -1.93
N VAL A 124 9.27 7.93 -2.20
CA VAL A 124 8.52 6.89 -1.49
C VAL A 124 9.22 5.52 -1.61
N LEU A 125 9.61 5.11 -2.82
CA LEU A 125 10.33 3.85 -3.03
C LEU A 125 11.64 3.80 -2.23
N SER A 126 12.41 4.89 -2.23
CA SER A 126 13.68 4.96 -1.50
C SER A 126 13.52 4.90 0.03
N GLU A 127 12.39 5.36 0.55
CA GLU A 127 12.09 5.35 1.98
C GLU A 127 11.49 4.01 2.45
N LYS A 128 10.70 3.38 1.57
CA LYS A 128 9.81 2.26 1.92
C LYS A 128 10.38 0.90 1.54
N ALA A 129 11.19 0.80 0.48
CA ALA A 129 11.70 -0.50 0.00
C ALA A 129 12.51 -1.27 1.05
N GLY A 130 13.18 -0.57 1.98
CA GLY A 130 13.91 -1.20 3.08
C GLY A 130 13.02 -1.90 4.12
N GLN A 131 11.72 -1.62 4.12
CA GLN A 131 10.73 -2.23 5.04
C GLN A 131 10.19 -3.56 4.48
N LEU A 132 10.52 -3.89 3.23
CA LEU A 132 10.09 -5.12 2.57
C LEU A 132 10.97 -6.31 3.02
N PRO A 133 10.36 -7.41 3.49
CA PRO A 133 11.10 -8.58 3.95
C PRO A 133 11.82 -9.26 2.77
N PRO A 134 12.99 -9.88 3.02
CA PRO A 134 13.59 -10.78 2.03
C PRO A 134 12.80 -12.09 1.94
N GLY A 135 13.03 -12.89 0.89
CA GLY A 135 12.53 -14.26 0.81
C GLY A 135 11.10 -14.43 0.29
N ALA A 136 10.37 -13.35 0.03
CA ALA A 136 8.99 -13.40 -0.42
C ALA A 136 8.67 -12.31 -1.46
N PRO A 137 7.63 -12.50 -2.29
CA PRO A 137 7.14 -11.45 -3.17
C PRO A 137 6.65 -10.23 -2.37
N CYS A 138 7.11 -9.04 -2.76
CA CYS A 138 6.78 -7.79 -2.10
C CYS A 138 6.30 -6.74 -3.08
N VAL A 139 5.26 -6.00 -2.72
CA VAL A 139 4.74 -4.90 -3.54
C VAL A 139 4.70 -3.60 -2.74
N LEU A 140 4.95 -2.48 -3.42
CA LEU A 140 4.55 -1.17 -2.92
C LEU A 140 3.17 -0.85 -3.50
N ALA A 141 2.19 -0.60 -2.64
CA ALA A 141 0.88 -0.08 -3.03
C ALA A 141 0.85 1.43 -2.78
N ALA A 142 0.86 2.21 -3.85
CA ALA A 142 0.95 3.66 -3.79
C ALA A 142 -0.38 4.31 -4.24
N VAL A 143 -1.01 5.05 -3.34
CA VAL A 143 -2.23 5.83 -3.63
C VAL A 143 -1.83 7.23 -4.07
N LEU A 144 -2.19 7.60 -5.30
CA LEU A 144 -1.74 8.83 -5.95
C LEU A 144 -2.92 9.49 -6.69
N PRO A 145 -3.21 10.78 -6.44
CA PRO A 145 -4.18 11.53 -7.24
C PRO A 145 -3.56 11.94 -8.59
N THR A 146 -3.16 10.96 -9.40
CA THR A 146 -2.68 11.18 -10.77
C THR A 146 -3.47 10.29 -11.72
N ALA A 147 -3.57 10.70 -12.99
CA ALA A 147 -4.09 9.88 -14.07
C ALA A 147 -3.01 9.05 -14.79
N VAL A 148 -1.73 9.19 -14.40
CA VAL A 148 -0.63 8.51 -15.10
C VAL A 148 -0.47 7.05 -14.62
N PRO A 149 -0.49 6.06 -15.53
CA PRO A 149 -0.31 4.64 -15.21
C PRO A 149 1.04 4.29 -14.58
N ALA A 150 1.05 3.26 -13.71
CA ALA A 150 2.26 2.68 -13.12
C ALA A 150 3.27 2.22 -14.19
N THR A 151 2.77 1.64 -15.27
CA THR A 151 3.57 1.10 -16.37
C THR A 151 4.40 2.17 -17.08
N GLU A 152 3.96 3.42 -17.05
CA GLU A 152 4.67 4.56 -17.65
C GLU A 152 5.61 5.23 -16.64
N LEU A 153 5.16 5.40 -15.39
CA LEU A 153 5.96 6.07 -14.35
C LEU A 153 7.15 5.23 -13.88
N LEU A 154 6.94 3.94 -13.58
CA LEU A 154 7.93 3.15 -12.86
C LEU A 154 9.25 2.96 -13.62
N PRO A 155 9.28 2.70 -14.94
CA PRO A 155 10.54 2.63 -15.67
C PRO A 155 11.37 3.91 -15.56
N VAL A 156 10.72 5.09 -15.57
CA VAL A 156 11.39 6.39 -15.40
C VAL A 156 11.92 6.54 -13.97
N VAL A 157 11.09 6.23 -12.97
CA VAL A 157 11.46 6.30 -11.55
C VAL A 157 12.69 5.43 -11.24
N LEU A 158 12.70 4.19 -11.70
CA LEU A 158 13.80 3.26 -11.46
C LEU A 158 15.09 3.71 -12.15
N ARG A 159 15.01 4.30 -13.35
CA ARG A 159 16.19 4.89 -14.01
C ARG A 159 16.74 6.07 -13.23
N ARG A 160 15.88 6.96 -12.71
CA ARG A 160 16.30 8.09 -11.89
C ARG A 160 16.93 7.66 -10.57
N LEU A 161 16.36 6.66 -9.89
CA LEU A 161 16.95 6.09 -8.66
C LEU A 161 18.31 5.44 -8.91
N ALA A 162 18.48 4.72 -10.02
CA ALA A 162 19.76 4.12 -10.38
C ALA A 162 20.85 5.17 -10.64
N ARG A 163 20.51 6.24 -11.37
CA ARG A 163 21.39 7.39 -11.61
C ARG A 163 21.72 8.13 -10.31
N ALA A 164 20.74 8.31 -9.42
CA ALA A 164 20.95 8.93 -8.13
C ALA A 164 21.88 8.11 -7.22
N ALA A 165 21.81 6.78 -7.30
CA ALA A 165 22.74 5.91 -6.59
C ALA A 165 24.21 6.09 -7.07
N GLN A 166 24.38 6.47 -8.34
CA GLN A 166 25.67 6.79 -8.97
C GLN A 166 26.14 8.24 -8.74
N GLY A 167 25.33 9.08 -8.09
CA GLY A 167 25.70 10.44 -7.71
C GLY A 167 24.95 11.56 -8.44
N GLU A 168 24.02 11.24 -9.35
CA GLU A 168 23.15 12.27 -9.92
C GLU A 168 22.17 12.84 -8.88
N ALA A 169 21.85 14.12 -8.98
CA ALA A 169 20.88 14.75 -8.08
C ALA A 169 19.45 14.28 -8.39
N LEU A 170 18.72 13.88 -7.35
CA LEU A 170 17.30 13.54 -7.42
C LEU A 170 16.53 14.30 -6.34
N PRO A 171 15.67 15.26 -6.72
CA PRO A 171 14.94 16.08 -5.75
C PRO A 171 14.17 15.25 -4.72
N GLY A 172 14.38 15.55 -3.45
CA GLY A 172 13.73 14.85 -2.33
C GLY A 172 14.27 13.45 -2.04
N VAL A 173 15.31 12.98 -2.74
CA VAL A 173 15.94 11.68 -2.51
C VAL A 173 17.44 11.86 -2.24
N PRO A 174 17.87 11.71 -0.97
CA PRO A 174 19.28 11.73 -0.64
C PRO A 174 20.07 10.60 -1.32
N PRO A 175 21.35 10.81 -1.71
CA PRO A 175 22.15 9.79 -2.39
C PRO A 175 22.26 8.46 -1.61
N GLU A 176 22.33 8.52 -0.28
CA GLU A 176 22.38 7.32 0.57
C GLU A 176 21.07 6.52 0.52
N LYS A 177 19.92 7.18 0.36
CA LYS A 177 18.62 6.53 0.19
C LYS A 177 18.50 5.89 -1.19
N ALA A 178 18.99 6.56 -2.24
CA ALA A 178 19.05 5.97 -3.58
C ALA A 178 19.97 4.72 -3.60
N ARG A 179 21.15 4.80 -2.99
CA ARG A 179 22.05 3.63 -2.85
C ARG A 179 21.45 2.52 -2.00
N ALA A 180 20.74 2.87 -0.92
CA ALA A 180 20.03 1.90 -0.09
C ALA A 180 18.93 1.18 -0.88
N PHE A 181 18.16 1.92 -1.68
CA PHE A 181 17.17 1.36 -2.58
C PHE A 181 17.79 0.37 -3.59
N GLU A 182 18.86 0.76 -4.29
CA GLU A 182 19.47 -0.13 -5.30
C GLU A 182 19.96 -1.46 -4.69
N ARG A 183 20.45 -1.46 -3.45
CA ARG A 183 20.83 -2.69 -2.73
C ARG A 183 19.65 -3.64 -2.46
N VAL A 184 18.43 -3.11 -2.35
CA VAL A 184 17.22 -3.89 -2.05
C VAL A 184 16.23 -3.92 -3.20
N ARG A 185 16.59 -3.38 -4.37
CA ARG A 185 15.70 -3.22 -5.51
C ARG A 185 15.08 -4.53 -5.97
N THR A 186 15.86 -5.61 -5.96
CA THR A 186 15.39 -6.95 -6.35
C THR A 186 14.37 -7.54 -5.36
N ARG A 187 14.20 -6.98 -4.16
CA ARG A 187 13.12 -7.38 -3.24
C ARG A 187 11.75 -6.89 -3.71
N LEU A 188 11.68 -5.83 -4.50
CA LEU A 188 10.44 -5.29 -5.01
C LEU A 188 9.94 -6.13 -6.19
N SER A 189 8.85 -6.86 -6.02
CA SER A 189 8.22 -7.68 -7.06
C SER A 189 7.30 -6.88 -7.98
N GLY A 190 6.76 -5.76 -7.49
CA GLY A 190 5.91 -4.90 -8.28
C GLY A 190 5.47 -3.64 -7.55
N VAL A 191 4.81 -2.75 -8.28
CA VAL A 191 4.19 -1.54 -7.74
C VAL A 191 2.76 -1.46 -8.25
N VAL A 192 1.83 -1.29 -7.32
CA VAL A 192 0.41 -1.06 -7.60
C VAL A 192 0.15 0.42 -7.39
N LEU A 193 -0.28 1.13 -8.43
CA LEU A 193 -0.74 2.52 -8.29
C LEU A 193 -2.26 2.57 -8.28
N PHE A 194 -2.79 3.26 -7.29
CA PHE A 194 -4.20 3.59 -7.17
C PHE A 194 -4.38 5.05 -7.58
N GLY A 195 -5.01 5.28 -8.71
CA GLY A 195 -5.34 6.57 -9.27
C GLY A 195 -6.52 7.25 -8.57
N ALA A 196 -6.95 8.38 -9.13
CA ALA A 196 -8.16 9.08 -8.67
C ALA A 196 -9.44 8.35 -9.12
N GLY A 197 -10.52 8.50 -8.36
CA GLY A 197 -11.84 7.95 -8.68
C GLY A 197 -12.37 6.96 -7.64
N GLU A 198 -13.67 6.66 -7.74
CA GLU A 198 -14.35 5.60 -6.99
C GLU A 198 -15.23 4.80 -7.98
N PRO A 199 -14.87 3.55 -8.34
CA PRO A 199 -13.67 2.81 -7.90
C PRO A 199 -12.36 3.45 -8.45
N PRO A 200 -11.21 3.25 -7.77
CA PRO A 200 -9.94 3.79 -8.25
C PRO A 200 -9.52 3.10 -9.55
N ASP A 201 -8.90 3.85 -10.46
CA ASP A 201 -8.12 3.24 -11.53
C ASP A 201 -6.87 2.59 -10.93
N VAL A 202 -6.66 1.30 -11.20
CA VAL A 202 -5.56 0.54 -10.59
C VAL A 202 -4.67 -0.05 -11.66
N THR A 203 -3.40 0.32 -11.59
CA THR A 203 -2.38 -0.13 -12.54
C THR A 203 -1.28 -0.88 -11.81
N LEU A 204 -0.90 -2.04 -12.34
CA LEU A 204 0.16 -2.89 -11.80
C LEU A 204 1.36 -2.87 -12.74
N TRP A 205 2.50 -2.46 -12.20
CA TRP A 205 3.81 -2.69 -12.81
C TRP A 205 4.52 -3.87 -12.14
N VAL A 206 5.06 -4.80 -12.93
CA VAL A 206 5.76 -6.01 -12.45
C VAL A 206 7.26 -5.87 -12.67
N HIS A 207 8.05 -6.11 -11.62
CA HIS A 207 9.50 -6.10 -11.74
C HIS A 207 10.03 -7.42 -12.29
N GLN A 208 10.46 -7.40 -13.56
CA GLN A 208 11.05 -8.59 -14.23
C GLN A 208 12.37 -9.08 -13.60
N GLY A 209 13.06 -8.24 -12.81
CA GLY A 209 14.31 -8.58 -12.13
C GLY A 209 14.14 -8.86 -10.63
N ALA A 210 12.91 -9.08 -10.17
CA ALA A 210 12.66 -9.39 -8.77
C ALA A 210 13.24 -10.77 -8.40
N ALA A 211 13.88 -10.85 -7.23
CA ALA A 211 14.36 -12.10 -6.65
C ALA A 211 13.20 -13.08 -6.39
N HIS A 212 12.01 -12.54 -6.07
CA HIS A 212 10.78 -13.32 -5.86
C HIS A 212 9.67 -12.77 -6.76
N PRO A 213 9.43 -13.36 -7.94
CA PRO A 213 8.41 -12.89 -8.87
C PRO A 213 6.99 -13.12 -8.34
N LEU A 214 6.04 -12.31 -8.82
CA LEU A 214 4.62 -12.49 -8.51
C LEU A 214 4.07 -13.74 -9.20
N SER A 215 3.41 -14.61 -8.44
CA SER A 215 2.71 -15.78 -8.99
C SER A 215 1.47 -15.36 -9.82
N PRO A 216 0.93 -16.23 -10.69
CA PRO A 216 -0.33 -15.95 -11.37
C PRO A 216 -1.49 -15.64 -10.43
N ALA A 217 -1.52 -16.26 -9.24
CA ALA A 217 -2.52 -15.96 -8.21
C ALA A 217 -2.32 -14.55 -7.62
N ALA A 218 -1.07 -14.15 -7.37
CA ALA A 218 -0.75 -12.79 -6.92
C ALA A 218 -1.14 -11.74 -7.96
N LEU A 219 -0.84 -11.98 -9.24
CA LEU A 219 -1.21 -11.06 -10.33
C LEU A 219 -2.72 -10.85 -10.43
N ARG A 220 -3.52 -11.91 -10.23
CA ARG A 220 -4.99 -11.80 -10.20
C ARG A 220 -5.50 -11.04 -8.98
N ALA A 221 -4.87 -11.21 -7.83
CA ALA A 221 -5.28 -10.53 -6.60
C ALA A 221 -4.95 -9.03 -6.59
N LEU A 222 -3.88 -8.63 -7.29
CA LEU A 222 -3.37 -7.25 -7.32
C LEU A 222 -4.01 -6.39 -8.42
N ARG A 223 -4.52 -7.01 -9.49
CA ARG A 223 -5.29 -6.37 -10.56
C ARG A 223 -6.74 -6.19 -10.16
#